data_AF-I0YRE4-F1
#
_entry.id   AF-I0YRE4-F1
#
_cell.length_a   1.000
_cell.length_b   1.000
_cell.length_c   1.000
_cell.angle_alpha   90.00
_cell.angle_beta   90.00
_cell.angle_gamma   90.00
#
_symmetry.space_group_name_H-M   'P 1'
#
loop_
_entity.id
_entity.type
_entity.pdbx_description
1 polymer ?
#
loop_
_entity_poly.entity_id
_entity_poly.type
_entity_poly.pdbx_seq_one_letter_code
_entity_poly.pdbx_strand_id
1 'polypeptide(L)'
;MTALLDTARLTASLACLDNPASLSKVTNRELMANLFRGAETAFLADDIKLATPAYVRIDDGSGGTSAIWRKLLDAGLVAPIVLKPLQACGCSDAHNMAIILADTSSERWPRVTFPVFAQTFINHGGVVHKVSVLGDQVHVTQRESIPDISTGDNAEVKSDSRPVAVLFDSQNMAGAALVHDGVLQSSSTRSRQGAFLNERYIKAAATHLREQLDFNIFGFDVIVENGTGEHYVVDINYFPSLKDVPNARENFWNVCHRIKTR
;
A
#
# COMPACT_ATOMS: atom_id res chain seq x y z
N MET A 1 20.30 -2.99 11.48
CA MET A 1 20.47 -3.85 10.30
C MET A 1 21.86 -4.49 10.26
N THR A 2 22.95 -3.73 10.34
CA THR A 2 24.33 -4.26 10.27
C THR A 2 24.63 -5.39 11.27
N ALA A 3 24.37 -5.17 12.57
CA ALA A 3 24.58 -6.21 13.59
C ALA A 3 23.75 -7.49 13.36
N LEU A 4 22.55 -7.37 12.78
CA LEU A 4 21.68 -8.50 12.46
C LEU A 4 22.24 -9.31 11.28
N LEU A 5 22.71 -8.62 10.22
CA LEU A 5 23.35 -9.22 9.07
C LEU A 5 24.67 -9.90 9.45
N ASP A 6 25.47 -9.27 10.31
CA ASP A 6 26.74 -9.83 10.79
C ASP A 6 26.50 -11.07 11.64
N THR A 7 25.51 -11.04 12.55
CA THR A 7 25.13 -12.21 13.36
C THR A 7 24.66 -13.38 12.49
N ALA A 8 23.82 -13.11 11.47
CA ALA A 8 23.34 -14.13 10.54
C ALA A 8 24.50 -14.74 9.71
N ARG A 9 25.50 -13.93 9.33
CA ARG A 9 26.69 -14.41 8.59
C ARG A 9 27.65 -15.22 9.46
N LEU A 10 27.83 -14.83 10.71
CA LEU A 10 28.82 -15.43 11.62
C LEU A 10 28.33 -16.72 12.28
N THR A 11 27.03 -17.03 12.19
CA THR A 11 26.41 -18.16 12.90
C THR A 11 25.72 -19.10 11.92
N ALA A 12 26.49 -19.91 11.19
CA ALA A 12 25.97 -20.85 10.19
C ALA A 12 24.97 -21.90 10.74
N SER A 13 24.93 -22.09 12.06
CA SER A 13 23.99 -22.98 12.76
C SER A 13 22.67 -22.30 13.16
N LEU A 14 22.52 -20.99 12.97
CA LEU A 14 21.32 -20.26 13.33
C LEU A 14 20.35 -20.22 12.14
N ALA A 15 19.23 -20.94 12.27
CA ALA A 15 18.13 -20.83 11.34
C ALA A 15 17.50 -19.42 11.41
N CYS A 16 17.65 -18.62 10.36
CA CYS A 16 16.91 -17.37 10.22
C CYS A 16 15.49 -17.68 9.71
N LEU A 17 14.48 -17.11 10.37
CA LEU A 17 13.08 -17.25 9.96
C LEU A 17 12.85 -16.65 8.57
N ASP A 18 13.48 -15.53 8.27
CA ASP A 18 13.33 -14.75 7.05
C ASP A 18 14.69 -14.20 6.64
N ASN A 19 14.89 -13.92 5.35
CA ASN A 19 16.15 -13.37 4.86
C ASN A 19 16.32 -11.89 5.27
N PRO A 20 17.21 -11.57 6.22
CA PRO A 20 17.34 -10.21 6.72
C PRO A 20 17.80 -9.19 5.65
N ALA A 21 18.48 -9.65 4.59
CA ALA A 21 18.91 -8.79 3.50
C ALA A 21 17.73 -8.21 2.69
N SER A 22 16.59 -8.89 2.70
CA SER A 22 15.38 -8.46 1.98
C SER A 22 14.54 -7.44 2.74
N LEU A 23 14.84 -7.16 4.01
CA LEU A 23 14.09 -6.17 4.81
C LEU A 23 14.08 -4.79 4.15
N SER A 24 15.19 -4.39 3.52
CA SER A 24 15.29 -3.10 2.82
C SER A 24 14.25 -2.94 1.70
N LYS A 25 13.84 -4.05 1.06
CA LYS A 25 12.83 -4.05 -0.01
C LYS A 25 11.44 -3.67 0.48
N VAL A 26 11.16 -3.88 1.77
CA VAL A 26 9.87 -3.58 2.41
C VAL A 26 9.98 -2.47 3.47
N THR A 27 11.07 -1.72 3.48
CA THR A 27 11.15 -0.44 4.22
C THR A 27 11.08 0.78 3.29
N ASN A 28 11.08 0.56 1.98
CA ASN A 28 11.05 1.61 0.96
C ASN A 28 9.93 1.33 -0.05
N ARG A 29 8.96 2.24 -0.17
CA ARG A 29 7.75 2.06 -0.99
C ARG A 29 8.04 1.96 -2.50
N GLU A 30 9.09 2.61 -2.99
CA GLU A 30 9.52 2.47 -4.39
C GLU A 30 10.07 1.06 -4.64
N LEU A 31 10.87 0.52 -3.71
CA LEU A 31 11.36 -0.85 -3.82
C LEU A 31 10.22 -1.87 -3.74
N MET A 32 9.23 -1.66 -2.86
CA MET A 32 8.04 -2.50 -2.77
C MET A 32 7.28 -2.55 -4.10
N ALA A 33 7.01 -1.37 -4.68
CA ALA A 33 6.30 -1.26 -5.96
C ALA A 33 7.08 -1.93 -7.10
N ASN A 34 8.41 -1.82 -7.07
CA ASN A 34 9.28 -2.49 -8.03
C ASN A 34 9.28 -4.03 -7.92
N LEU A 35 8.79 -4.63 -6.82
CA LEU A 35 8.68 -6.10 -6.72
C LEU A 35 7.66 -6.67 -7.70
N PHE A 36 6.64 -5.89 -8.08
CA PHE A 36 5.64 -6.29 -9.06
C PHE A 36 5.97 -5.82 -10.48
N ARG A 37 6.90 -4.87 -10.61
CA ARG A 37 7.36 -4.38 -11.92
C ARG A 37 7.95 -5.54 -12.72
N GLY A 38 7.31 -5.87 -13.85
CA GLY A 38 7.68 -6.98 -14.73
C GLY A 38 6.92 -8.29 -14.47
N ALA A 39 6.32 -8.47 -13.29
CA ALA A 39 5.42 -9.59 -13.03
C ALA A 39 4.01 -9.34 -13.60
N GLU A 40 3.61 -8.07 -13.69
CA GLU A 40 2.30 -7.65 -14.21
C GLU A 40 2.01 -8.18 -15.61
N THR A 41 3.01 -8.19 -16.51
CA THR A 41 2.84 -8.75 -17.86
C THR A 41 2.60 -10.27 -17.84
N ALA A 42 3.32 -11.00 -16.96
CA ALA A 42 3.13 -12.44 -16.81
C ALA A 42 1.78 -12.74 -16.17
N PHE A 43 1.39 -11.99 -15.13
CA PHE A 43 0.07 -12.08 -14.53
C PHE A 43 -1.04 -11.83 -15.54
N LEU A 44 -0.93 -10.78 -16.34
CA LEU A 44 -1.93 -10.48 -17.36
C LEU A 44 -2.02 -11.60 -18.42
N ALA A 45 -0.91 -12.20 -18.82
CA ALA A 45 -0.89 -13.34 -19.73
C ALA A 45 -1.62 -14.57 -19.16
N ASP A 46 -1.60 -14.72 -17.84
CA ASP A 46 -2.32 -15.76 -17.10
C ASP A 46 -3.75 -15.33 -16.69
N ASP A 47 -4.29 -14.23 -17.22
CA ASP A 47 -5.59 -13.66 -16.81
C ASP A 47 -5.67 -13.38 -15.30
N ILE A 48 -4.58 -12.85 -14.75
CA ILE A 48 -4.46 -12.35 -13.38
C ILE A 48 -4.39 -10.83 -13.45
N LYS A 49 -5.52 -10.17 -13.17
CA LYS A 49 -5.66 -8.72 -13.18
C LYS A 49 -5.20 -8.12 -11.85
N LEU A 50 -3.89 -8.20 -11.61
CA LEU A 50 -3.24 -7.69 -10.40
C LEU A 50 -2.05 -6.82 -10.79
N ALA A 51 -2.02 -5.59 -10.25
CA ALA A 51 -0.99 -4.61 -10.56
C ALA A 51 -0.62 -3.74 -9.35
N THR A 52 0.37 -2.87 -9.53
CA THR A 52 0.62 -1.73 -8.64
C THR A 52 0.09 -0.45 -9.30
N PRO A 53 -0.67 0.40 -8.60
CA PRO A 53 -1.13 1.65 -9.18
C PRO A 53 0.05 2.53 -9.59
N ALA A 54 -0.09 3.27 -10.70
CA ALA A 54 0.95 4.16 -11.22
C ALA A 54 1.51 5.08 -10.12
N TYR A 55 2.83 5.24 -10.11
CA TYR A 55 3.53 5.95 -9.04
C TYR A 55 4.79 6.66 -9.53
N VAL A 56 5.22 7.63 -8.75
CA VAL A 56 6.48 8.35 -8.95
C VAL A 56 7.08 8.77 -7.61
N ARG A 57 8.41 8.74 -7.54
CA ARG A 57 9.16 9.27 -6.40
C ARG A 57 9.46 10.75 -6.61
N ILE A 58 9.25 11.54 -5.56
CA ILE A 58 9.64 12.94 -5.49
C ILE A 58 10.68 13.11 -4.38
N ASP A 59 11.91 13.47 -4.73
CA ASP A 59 13.03 13.50 -3.79
C ASP A 59 12.94 14.62 -2.75
N ASP A 60 12.54 15.81 -3.18
CA ASP A 60 12.48 17.00 -2.34
C ASP A 60 11.49 18.04 -2.90
N GLY A 61 11.25 19.09 -2.11
CA GLY A 61 10.36 20.20 -2.46
C GLY A 61 11.06 21.42 -3.06
N SER A 62 12.35 21.34 -3.42
CA SER A 62 13.16 22.51 -3.79
C SER A 62 12.67 23.22 -5.06
N GLY A 63 12.03 22.48 -5.98
CA GLY A 63 11.45 23.03 -7.21
C GLY A 63 10.10 23.73 -7.03
N GLY A 64 9.53 23.73 -5.82
CA GLY A 64 8.20 24.28 -5.55
C GLY A 64 7.04 23.42 -6.09
N THR A 65 5.82 23.76 -5.68
CA THR A 65 4.62 22.95 -5.95
C THR A 65 4.37 22.75 -7.45
N SER A 66 4.51 23.78 -8.28
CA SER A 66 4.25 23.68 -9.72
C SER A 66 5.20 22.73 -10.45
N ALA A 67 6.47 22.64 -10.02
CA ALA A 67 7.42 21.70 -10.60
C ALA A 67 7.12 20.26 -10.17
N ILE A 68 6.73 20.06 -8.91
CA ILE A 68 6.28 18.74 -8.42
C ILE A 68 5.03 18.30 -9.19
N TRP A 69 4.04 19.18 -9.35
CA TRP A 69 2.82 18.89 -10.10
C TRP A 69 3.12 18.43 -11.53
N ARG A 70 4.03 19.12 -12.23
CA ARG A 70 4.47 18.69 -13.56
C ARG A 70 5.10 17.29 -13.55
N LYS A 71 5.97 16.99 -12.57
CA LYS A 71 6.53 15.64 -12.41
C LYS A 71 5.46 14.57 -12.19
N LEU A 72 4.38 14.88 -11.49
CA LEU A 72 3.24 13.96 -11.31
C LEU A 72 2.56 13.70 -12.66
N LEU A 73 2.25 14.76 -13.42
CA LEU A 73 1.64 14.65 -14.75
C LEU A 73 2.52 13.91 -15.76
N ASP A 74 3.83 14.20 -15.78
CA ASP A 74 4.81 13.53 -16.66
C ASP A 74 4.92 12.04 -16.36
N ALA A 75 4.65 11.64 -15.10
CA ALA A 75 4.56 10.24 -14.68
C ALA A 75 3.17 9.61 -14.92
N GLY A 76 2.23 10.36 -15.50
CA GLY A 76 0.87 9.90 -15.80
C GLY A 76 -0.09 9.91 -14.61
N LEU A 77 0.27 10.54 -13.49
CA LEU A 77 -0.61 10.64 -12.33
C LEU A 77 -1.59 11.80 -12.51
N VAL A 78 -2.87 11.50 -12.30
CA VAL A 78 -3.97 12.46 -12.27
C VAL A 78 -4.68 12.40 -10.92
N ALA A 79 -5.24 13.52 -10.46
CA ALA A 79 -5.98 13.54 -9.20
C ALA A 79 -7.20 12.60 -9.24
N PRO A 80 -7.49 11.86 -8.15
CA PRO A 80 -6.84 11.96 -6.85
C PRO A 80 -5.51 11.19 -6.75
N ILE A 81 -4.53 11.76 -6.01
CA ILE A 81 -3.19 11.19 -5.83
C ILE A 81 -2.90 11.02 -4.34
N VAL A 82 -2.55 9.82 -3.89
CA VAL A 82 -2.09 9.59 -2.52
C VAL A 82 -0.58 9.82 -2.42
N LEU A 83 -0.18 10.61 -1.41
CA LEU A 83 1.20 10.90 -1.05
C LEU A 83 1.57 10.11 0.19
N LYS A 84 2.59 9.27 0.07
CA LYS A 84 3.13 8.44 1.15
C LYS A 84 4.60 8.82 1.37
N PRO A 85 5.12 8.96 2.59
CA PRO A 85 6.57 9.03 2.81
C PRO A 85 7.27 7.84 2.14
N LEU A 86 8.45 8.01 1.54
CA LEU A 86 9.13 6.89 0.88
C LEU A 86 9.53 5.79 1.88
N GLN A 87 9.95 6.20 3.08
CA GLN A 87 10.23 5.32 4.20
C GLN A 87 8.91 4.74 4.75
N ALA A 88 8.73 3.42 4.64
CA ALA A 88 7.47 2.76 4.96
C ALA A 88 7.30 2.43 6.45
N CYS A 89 8.39 2.32 7.21
CA CYS A 89 8.37 1.97 8.63
C CYS A 89 9.59 2.50 9.40
N GLY A 90 9.53 2.45 10.73
CA GLY A 90 10.67 2.75 11.59
C GLY A 90 10.86 4.23 11.95
N CYS A 91 9.93 5.10 11.53
CA CYS A 91 9.85 6.50 11.98
C CYS A 91 8.39 6.89 12.28
N SER A 92 8.20 7.87 13.15
CA SER A 92 6.86 8.37 13.53
C SER A 92 6.07 8.87 12.34
N ASP A 93 6.77 9.42 11.34
CA ASP A 93 6.14 10.11 10.22
C ASP A 93 5.81 9.19 9.05
N ALA A 94 6.19 7.90 9.10
CA ALA A 94 5.99 6.93 7.99
C ALA A 94 4.52 6.75 7.56
N HIS A 95 3.60 7.16 8.45
CA HIS A 95 2.16 7.04 8.32
C HIS A 95 1.44 8.38 8.07
N ASN A 96 2.17 9.51 8.11
CA ASN A 96 1.65 10.84 7.78
C ASN A 96 1.55 10.98 6.27
N MET A 97 0.34 10.84 5.74
CA MET A 97 0.03 10.82 4.33
C MET A 97 -0.82 12.02 3.93
N ALA A 98 -0.95 12.23 2.62
CA ALA A 98 -1.92 13.17 2.07
C ALA A 98 -2.63 12.60 0.85
N ILE A 99 -3.78 13.16 0.50
CA ILE A 99 -4.43 12.94 -0.80
C ILE A 99 -4.54 14.30 -1.48
N ILE A 100 -3.95 14.44 -2.66
CA ILE A 100 -4.21 15.57 -3.55
C ILE A 100 -5.51 15.29 -4.31
N LEU A 101 -6.45 16.24 -4.27
CA LEU A 101 -7.79 16.10 -4.80
C LEU A 101 -8.00 16.81 -6.14
N ALA A 102 -7.17 17.81 -6.45
CA ALA A 102 -7.23 18.61 -7.68
C ALA A 102 -5.86 19.21 -8.01
N ASP A 103 -5.79 20.02 -9.07
CA ASP A 103 -4.58 20.73 -9.45
C ASP A 103 -4.04 21.58 -8.29
N THR A 104 -2.79 21.33 -7.90
CA THR A 104 -2.10 22.03 -6.80
C THR A 104 -1.02 23.00 -7.30
N SER A 105 -0.90 23.22 -8.61
CA SER A 105 0.22 23.97 -9.20
C SER A 105 0.37 25.39 -8.68
N SER A 106 -0.72 26.04 -8.24
CA SER A 106 -0.73 27.37 -7.61
C SER A 106 -0.78 27.34 -6.07
N GLU A 107 -0.81 26.15 -5.48
CA GLU A 107 -1.07 25.97 -4.04
C GLU A 107 0.20 25.64 -3.25
N ARG A 108 0.11 25.72 -1.92
CA ARG A 108 1.18 25.24 -1.03
C ARG A 108 1.16 23.71 -0.98
N TRP A 109 2.31 23.09 -1.21
CA TRP A 109 2.47 21.63 -1.08
C TRP A 109 2.02 21.12 0.31
N PRO A 110 1.33 19.96 0.39
CA PRO A 110 0.94 19.36 1.66
C PRO A 110 2.15 19.09 2.56
N ARG A 111 1.95 19.15 3.88
CA ARG A 111 3.02 18.89 4.86
C ARG A 111 3.29 17.39 5.00
N VAL A 112 3.91 16.80 3.98
CA VAL A 112 4.38 15.41 3.95
C VAL A 112 5.90 15.36 3.91
N THR A 113 6.47 14.31 4.52
CA THR A 113 7.93 14.12 4.61
C THR A 113 8.50 13.66 3.28
N PHE A 114 9.51 14.36 2.79
CA PHE A 114 10.32 13.96 1.64
C PHE A 114 11.41 12.94 2.04
N PRO A 115 11.84 12.05 1.13
CA PRO A 115 11.28 11.84 -0.21
C PRO A 115 9.87 11.24 -0.13
N VAL A 116 9.01 11.60 -1.09
CA VAL A 116 7.61 11.19 -1.17
C VAL A 116 7.43 10.15 -2.28
N PHE A 117 6.66 9.12 -1.99
CA PHE A 117 6.09 8.19 -2.95
C PHE A 117 4.66 8.66 -3.29
N ALA A 118 4.49 9.24 -4.47
CA ALA A 118 3.18 9.65 -4.98
C ALA A 118 2.60 8.52 -5.83
N GLN A 119 1.33 8.19 -5.63
CA GLN A 119 0.67 7.07 -6.30
C GLN A 119 -0.78 7.44 -6.65
N THR A 120 -1.28 6.96 -7.79
CA THR A 120 -2.69 7.13 -8.16
C THR A 120 -3.59 6.58 -7.05
N PHE A 121 -4.55 7.38 -6.59
CA PHE A 121 -5.59 6.91 -5.68
C PHE A 121 -6.68 6.21 -6.49
N ILE A 122 -6.98 4.97 -6.14
CA ILE A 122 -7.99 4.15 -6.81
C ILE A 122 -9.22 4.10 -5.90
N ASN A 123 -10.40 4.44 -6.42
CA ASN A 123 -11.65 4.24 -5.68
C ASN A 123 -11.92 2.73 -5.52
N HIS A 124 -12.17 2.30 -4.30
CA HIS A 124 -12.16 0.88 -3.91
C HIS A 124 -13.23 0.54 -2.86
N GLY A 125 -14.26 1.37 -2.75
CA GLY A 125 -15.42 1.15 -1.88
C GLY A 125 -15.12 1.29 -0.39
N GLY A 126 -14.00 1.93 -0.03
CA GLY A 126 -13.56 2.06 1.36
C GLY A 126 -13.17 0.74 2.02
N VAL A 127 -12.76 -0.28 1.26
CA VAL A 127 -12.35 -1.59 1.77
C VAL A 127 -10.93 -1.96 1.34
N VAL A 128 -10.05 -2.22 2.31
CA VAL A 128 -8.73 -2.82 2.05
C VAL A 128 -8.71 -4.27 2.54
N HIS A 129 -8.15 -5.16 1.73
CA HIS A 129 -7.94 -6.56 2.05
C HIS A 129 -6.51 -6.74 2.56
N LYS A 130 -6.37 -6.99 3.86
CA LYS A 130 -5.10 -7.29 4.51
C LYS A 130 -4.78 -8.77 4.31
N VAL A 131 -3.72 -9.06 3.56
CA VAL A 131 -3.24 -10.41 3.32
C VAL A 131 -2.08 -10.69 4.27
N SER A 132 -2.15 -11.79 5.02
CA SER A 132 -1.06 -12.29 5.87
C SER A 132 -0.58 -13.64 5.34
N VAL A 133 0.71 -13.75 5.06
CA VAL A 133 1.36 -14.96 4.57
C VAL A 133 2.21 -15.56 5.69
N LEU A 134 1.96 -16.82 6.02
CA LEU A 134 2.71 -17.61 7.00
C LEU A 134 3.16 -18.93 6.34
N GLY A 135 4.36 -18.92 5.78
CA GLY A 135 4.89 -20.00 4.96
C GLY A 135 4.08 -20.15 3.67
N ASP A 136 3.32 -21.24 3.58
CA ASP A 136 2.41 -21.58 2.47
C ASP A 136 0.96 -21.15 2.72
N GLN A 137 0.63 -20.72 3.94
CA GLN A 137 -0.72 -20.30 4.27
C GLN A 137 -0.93 -18.82 3.95
N VAL A 138 -2.08 -18.53 3.35
CA VAL A 138 -2.51 -17.17 3.01
C VAL A 138 -3.83 -16.91 3.73
N HIS A 139 -3.84 -15.87 4.56
CA HIS A 139 -5.01 -15.45 5.33
C HIS A 139 -5.40 -14.04 4.89
N VAL A 140 -6.69 -13.81 4.67
CA VAL A 140 -7.20 -12.51 4.20
C VAL A 140 -8.21 -11.98 5.21
N THR A 141 -8.06 -10.72 5.60
CA THR A 141 -9.07 -10.00 6.39
C THR A 141 -9.44 -8.68 5.72
N GLN A 142 -10.70 -8.28 5.88
CA GLN A 142 -11.19 -7.00 5.38
C GLN A 142 -11.10 -5.94 6.48
N ARG A 143 -10.67 -4.74 6.11
CA ARG A 143 -10.60 -3.57 6.98
C ARG A 143 -11.23 -2.36 6.28
N GLU A 144 -11.78 -1.46 7.07
CA GLU A 144 -12.19 -0.14 6.60
C GLU A 144 -10.97 0.62 6.08
N SER A 145 -11.14 1.31 4.96
CA SER A 145 -10.12 2.07 4.24
C SER A 145 -10.62 3.48 3.95
N ILE A 146 -9.83 4.27 3.22
CA ILE A 146 -10.21 5.60 2.76
C ILE A 146 -11.45 5.47 1.85
N PRO A 147 -12.55 6.21 2.13
CA PRO A 147 -13.74 6.21 1.28
C PRO A 147 -13.45 6.67 -0.15
N ASP A 148 -14.37 6.36 -1.05
CA ASP A 148 -14.28 6.82 -2.43
C ASP A 148 -14.35 8.36 -2.52
N ILE A 149 -13.58 8.89 -3.46
CA ILE A 149 -13.45 10.31 -3.77
C ILE A 149 -14.19 10.59 -5.07
N SER A 150 -15.13 11.54 -5.03
CA SER A 150 -15.84 11.98 -6.22
C SER A 150 -15.02 13.02 -7.00
N THR A 151 -14.43 12.63 -8.13
CA THR A 151 -13.77 13.56 -9.07
C THR A 151 -14.60 13.73 -10.34
N GLY A 152 -15.58 14.65 -10.34
CA GLY A 152 -16.35 14.99 -11.54
C GLY A 152 -17.45 16.05 -11.32
N ASP A 153 -17.86 16.71 -12.41
CA ASP A 153 -18.79 17.86 -12.51
C ASP A 153 -20.17 17.69 -11.85
N ASN A 154 -20.54 16.47 -11.44
CA ASN A 154 -21.74 16.17 -10.66
C ASN A 154 -21.58 16.43 -9.15
N ALA A 155 -20.42 16.93 -8.71
CA ALA A 155 -20.30 17.51 -7.40
C ALA A 155 -21.04 18.86 -7.41
N GLU A 156 -22.35 18.86 -7.13
CA GLU A 156 -23.21 20.04 -6.89
C GLU A 156 -22.69 20.87 -5.71
N VAL A 157 -21.49 21.43 -5.78
CA VAL A 157 -21.04 22.51 -4.89
C VAL A 157 -20.04 23.36 -5.67
N LYS A 158 -20.53 24.38 -6.34
CA LYS A 158 -19.75 25.57 -6.65
C LYS A 158 -19.30 26.18 -5.32
N SER A 159 -18.04 26.01 -4.94
CA SER A 159 -17.44 26.78 -3.85
C SER A 159 -15.93 26.79 -4.02
N ASP A 160 -15.37 28.01 -4.03
CA ASP A 160 -13.93 28.32 -4.00
C ASP A 160 -13.22 27.81 -2.72
N SER A 161 -13.90 27.02 -1.88
CA SER A 161 -13.43 26.60 -0.55
C SER A 161 -13.15 25.10 -0.41
N ARG A 162 -13.11 24.32 -1.49
CA ARG A 162 -12.74 22.89 -1.39
C ARG A 162 -11.24 22.76 -1.14
N PRO A 163 -10.79 21.96 -0.16
CA PRO A 163 -9.36 21.74 0.04
C PRO A 163 -8.79 21.02 -1.18
N VAL A 164 -7.65 21.48 -1.65
CA VAL A 164 -6.93 20.86 -2.77
C VAL A 164 -6.16 19.61 -2.32
N ALA A 165 -5.95 19.46 -1.00
CA ALA A 165 -5.39 18.25 -0.40
C ALA A 165 -5.90 17.99 1.02
N VAL A 166 -5.91 16.71 1.41
CA VAL A 166 -6.31 16.23 2.75
C VAL A 166 -5.13 15.49 3.40
N LEU A 167 -4.79 15.84 4.64
CA LEU A 167 -3.77 15.15 5.44
C LEU A 167 -4.43 14.09 6.32
N PHE A 168 -3.77 12.94 6.48
CA PHE A 168 -4.27 11.87 7.34
C PHE A 168 -3.14 10.98 7.87
N ASP A 169 -3.43 10.24 8.94
CA ASP A 169 -2.59 9.17 9.44
C ASP A 169 -3.18 7.82 9.04
N SER A 170 -2.43 7.03 8.26
CA SER A 170 -2.86 5.70 7.80
C SER A 170 -3.12 4.68 8.93
N GLN A 171 -2.57 4.89 10.13
CA GLN A 171 -2.86 4.05 11.30
C GLN A 171 -4.03 4.56 12.14
N ASN A 172 -4.41 5.84 11.96
CA ASN A 172 -5.52 6.47 12.67
C ASN A 172 -6.45 7.19 11.70
N MET A 173 -7.25 6.38 11.01
CA MET A 173 -8.22 6.82 10.01
C MET A 173 -9.39 7.64 10.56
N ALA A 174 -9.53 7.74 11.89
CA ALA A 174 -10.56 8.58 12.51
C ALA A 174 -10.42 10.06 12.10
N GLY A 175 -9.20 10.52 11.78
CA GLY A 175 -8.97 11.87 11.28
C GLY A 175 -9.38 12.06 9.81
N ALA A 176 -9.20 11.05 8.95
CA ALA A 176 -9.50 11.13 7.51
C ALA A 176 -11.01 11.21 7.23
N ALA A 177 -11.82 10.50 8.03
CA ALA A 177 -13.28 10.49 7.92
C ALA A 177 -13.94 11.84 8.30
N LEU A 178 -13.21 12.74 8.97
CA LEU A 178 -13.73 14.02 9.46
C LEU A 178 -13.47 15.20 8.51
N VAL A 179 -12.72 15.01 7.42
CA VAL A 179 -12.25 16.11 6.56
C VAL A 179 -13.19 16.37 5.39
N HIS A 180 -14.45 16.67 5.68
CA HIS A 180 -15.49 17.22 4.79
C HIS A 180 -16.59 16.27 4.32
N ASP A 181 -17.80 16.60 4.77
CA ASP A 181 -19.12 16.00 4.50
C ASP A 181 -19.60 16.17 3.03
N GLY A 182 -18.67 16.20 2.06
CA GLY A 182 -19.01 16.42 0.64
C GLY A 182 -17.97 16.02 -0.39
N VAL A 183 -16.74 15.66 0.00
CA VAL A 183 -15.68 15.19 -0.94
C VAL A 183 -15.49 13.68 -0.84
N LEU A 184 -15.46 13.17 0.40
CA LEU A 184 -15.50 11.75 0.68
C LEU A 184 -16.97 11.34 0.72
N GLN A 185 -17.37 10.40 -0.13
CA GLN A 185 -18.73 9.87 -0.01
C GLN A 185 -18.80 9.11 1.32
N SER A 186 -19.57 9.63 2.27
CA SER A 186 -19.93 8.84 3.45
C SER A 186 -20.64 7.60 2.93
N SER A 187 -20.09 6.42 3.24
CA SER A 187 -20.65 5.15 2.80
C SER A 187 -21.94 4.87 3.60
N SER A 188 -22.99 5.67 3.38
CA SER A 188 -24.29 5.46 3.98
C SER A 188 -24.99 4.31 3.24
N THR A 189 -24.97 3.15 3.87
CA THR A 189 -26.02 2.11 3.81
C THR A 189 -26.33 1.42 2.47
N ARG A 190 -25.68 1.76 1.35
CA ARG A 190 -25.62 0.84 0.19
C ARG A 190 -24.71 -0.31 0.58
N SER A 191 -25.16 -1.54 0.31
CA SER A 191 -24.44 -2.77 0.66
C SER A 191 -22.93 -2.59 0.44
N ARG A 192 -22.12 -2.87 1.47
CA ARG A 192 -20.65 -2.95 1.39
C ARG A 192 -20.22 -4.13 0.50
N GLN A 193 -20.73 -4.19 -0.72
CA GLN A 193 -20.27 -5.08 -1.78
C GLN A 193 -19.13 -4.35 -2.47
N GLY A 194 -18.01 -4.19 -1.74
CA GLY A 194 -16.74 -3.97 -2.40
C GLY A 194 -16.54 -5.07 -3.43
N ALA A 195 -15.89 -4.75 -4.56
CA ALA A 195 -15.61 -5.74 -5.58
C ALA A 195 -14.90 -6.96 -4.97
N PHE A 196 -15.32 -8.16 -5.38
CA PHE A 196 -14.88 -9.39 -4.74
C PHE A 196 -13.39 -9.62 -4.96
N LEU A 197 -12.68 -9.96 -3.88
CA LEU A 197 -11.30 -10.38 -3.95
C LEU A 197 -11.18 -11.70 -4.71
N ASN A 198 -10.29 -11.77 -5.71
CA ASN A 198 -10.05 -13.02 -6.42
C ASN A 198 -8.93 -13.79 -5.73
N GLU A 199 -9.28 -14.89 -5.05
CA GLU A 199 -8.30 -15.72 -4.31
C GLU A 199 -7.14 -16.20 -5.17
N ARG A 200 -7.37 -16.48 -6.46
CA ARG A 200 -6.31 -16.93 -7.38
C ARG A 200 -5.24 -15.84 -7.51
N TYR A 201 -5.66 -14.58 -7.61
CA TYR A 201 -4.74 -13.45 -7.78
C TYR A 201 -3.94 -13.23 -6.50
N ILE A 202 -4.58 -13.37 -5.33
CA ILE A 202 -3.92 -13.27 -4.03
C ILE A 202 -2.89 -14.36 -3.82
N LYS A 203 -3.22 -15.61 -4.17
CA LYS A 203 -2.28 -16.75 -4.10
C LYS A 203 -1.10 -16.56 -5.05
N ALA A 204 -1.34 -16.04 -6.26
CA ALA A 204 -0.27 -15.70 -7.21
C ALA A 204 0.64 -14.59 -6.68
N ALA A 205 0.07 -13.49 -6.17
CA ALA A 205 0.83 -12.40 -5.57
C ALA A 205 1.63 -12.86 -4.34
N ALA A 206 1.04 -13.67 -3.45
CA ALA A 206 1.73 -14.22 -2.29
C ALA A 206 2.90 -15.13 -2.70
N THR A 207 2.72 -15.96 -3.74
CA THR A 207 3.78 -16.83 -4.25
C THR A 207 4.92 -16.01 -4.83
N HIS A 208 4.60 -15.05 -5.71
CA HIS A 208 5.57 -14.15 -6.32
C HIS A 208 6.35 -13.34 -5.29
N LEU A 209 5.66 -12.71 -4.33
CA LEU A 209 6.31 -11.93 -3.27
C LEU A 209 7.20 -12.79 -2.38
N ARG A 210 6.80 -14.02 -2.06
CA ARG A 210 7.62 -14.96 -1.29
C ARG A 210 8.93 -15.27 -2.00
N GLU A 211 8.89 -15.46 -3.33
CA GLU A 211 10.10 -15.68 -4.15
C GLU A 211 10.99 -14.44 -4.23
N GLN A 212 10.40 -13.24 -4.37
CA GLN A 212 11.16 -12.00 -4.47
C GLN A 212 11.77 -11.54 -3.13
N LEU A 213 11.07 -11.79 -2.03
CA LEU A 213 11.45 -11.33 -0.69
C LEU A 213 12.22 -12.39 0.08
N ASP A 214 12.06 -13.68 -0.22
CA ASP A 214 12.61 -14.77 0.60
C ASP A 214 12.17 -14.64 2.08
N PHE A 215 10.90 -14.31 2.25
CA PHE A 215 10.20 -14.23 3.52
C PHE A 215 9.21 -15.38 3.64
N ASN A 216 9.23 -16.06 4.78
CA ASN A 216 8.19 -16.94 5.26
C ASN A 216 7.04 -16.16 5.91
N ILE A 217 7.30 -15.01 6.56
CA ILE A 217 6.25 -14.22 7.21
C ILE A 217 6.24 -12.77 6.73
N PHE A 218 5.16 -12.40 6.04
CA PHE A 218 4.92 -11.05 5.57
C PHE A 218 3.43 -10.81 5.37
N GLY A 219 3.06 -9.56 5.14
CA GLY A 219 1.72 -9.21 4.70
C GLY A 219 1.75 -8.21 3.57
N PHE A 220 0.64 -8.09 2.86
CA PHE A 220 0.45 -7.08 1.84
C PHE A 220 -1.02 -6.65 1.77
N ASP A 221 -1.23 -5.42 1.34
CA ASP A 221 -2.53 -4.80 1.28
C ASP A 221 -3.04 -4.78 -0.16
N VAL A 222 -4.25 -5.28 -0.36
CA VAL A 222 -4.91 -5.29 -1.67
C VAL A 222 -6.19 -4.48 -1.64
N ILE A 223 -6.35 -3.57 -2.59
CA ILE A 223 -7.62 -2.91 -2.88
C ILE A 223 -8.18 -3.45 -4.19
N VAL A 224 -9.49 -3.38 -4.35
CA VAL A 224 -10.18 -3.80 -5.57
C VAL A 224 -10.90 -2.58 -6.14
N GLU A 225 -10.57 -2.20 -7.36
CA GLU A 225 -11.13 -1.01 -7.99
C GLU A 225 -12.63 -1.15 -8.24
N ASN A 226 -13.36 -0.09 -7.89
CA ASN A 226 -14.77 0.01 -8.18
C ASN A 226 -15.01 0.19 -9.70
N GLY A 227 -15.86 -0.65 -10.26
CA GLY A 227 -16.23 -0.62 -11.68
C GLY A 227 -15.44 -1.60 -12.54
N THR A 228 -14.11 -1.63 -12.45
CA THR A 228 -13.27 -2.57 -13.24
C THR A 228 -13.10 -3.92 -12.55
N GLY A 229 -13.11 -3.95 -11.21
CA GLY A 229 -12.81 -5.14 -10.41
C GLY A 229 -11.34 -5.54 -10.42
N GLU A 230 -10.43 -4.68 -10.89
CA GLU A 230 -8.99 -4.94 -10.90
C GLU A 230 -8.38 -4.87 -9.50
N HIS A 231 -7.37 -5.70 -9.27
CA HIS A 231 -6.71 -5.84 -7.98
C HIS A 231 -5.41 -5.04 -7.94
N TYR A 232 -5.21 -4.31 -6.86
CA TYR A 232 -4.03 -3.47 -6.70
C TYR A 232 -3.33 -3.75 -5.38
N VAL A 233 -2.05 -4.09 -5.43
CA VAL A 233 -1.20 -4.18 -4.24
C VAL A 233 -0.69 -2.77 -3.91
N VAL A 234 -0.99 -2.30 -2.70
CA VAL A 234 -0.75 -0.89 -2.31
C VAL A 234 0.24 -0.69 -1.16
N ASP A 235 0.55 -1.75 -0.43
CA ASP A 235 1.53 -1.76 0.65
C ASP A 235 2.02 -3.19 0.95
N ILE A 236 3.23 -3.33 1.50
CA ILE A 236 3.83 -4.61 1.89
C ILE A 236 4.50 -4.43 3.25
N ASN A 237 4.25 -5.35 4.18
CA ASN A 237 4.72 -5.27 5.55
C ASN A 237 5.52 -6.53 5.93
N TYR A 238 6.72 -6.33 6.46
CA TYR A 238 7.46 -7.41 7.13
C TYR A 238 6.81 -7.71 8.48
N PHE A 239 6.52 -8.98 8.76
CA PHE A 239 6.01 -9.44 10.05
C PHE A 239 4.85 -8.58 10.60
N PRO A 240 3.66 -8.58 9.96
CA PRO A 240 2.51 -7.80 10.43
C PRO A 240 1.97 -8.31 11.79
N SER A 241 0.99 -7.62 12.39
CA SER A 241 0.55 -7.93 13.76
C SER A 241 -0.12 -9.29 13.97
N LEU A 242 -0.44 -10.03 12.89
CA LEU A 242 -1.11 -11.35 12.86
C LEU A 242 -2.40 -11.48 13.72
N LYS A 243 -2.93 -10.37 14.26
CA LYS A 243 -4.04 -10.37 15.23
C LYS A 243 -5.31 -11.02 14.69
N ASP A 244 -5.54 -10.90 13.38
CA ASP A 244 -6.73 -11.43 12.73
C ASP A 244 -6.49 -12.78 12.03
N VAL A 245 -5.31 -13.38 12.21
CA VAL A 245 -4.98 -14.69 11.65
C VAL A 245 -5.47 -15.78 12.61
N PRO A 246 -6.42 -16.64 12.19
CA PRO A 246 -6.85 -17.77 13.01
C PRO A 246 -5.66 -18.69 13.35
N ASN A 247 -5.57 -19.13 14.60
CA ASN A 247 -4.49 -20.01 15.07
C ASN A 247 -3.07 -19.46 14.77
N ALA A 248 -2.88 -18.13 14.77
CA ALA A 248 -1.62 -17.48 14.41
C ALA A 248 -0.38 -18.08 15.10
N ARG A 249 -0.49 -18.40 16.40
CA ARG A 249 0.60 -19.01 17.18
C ARG A 249 1.01 -20.39 16.65
N GLU A 250 0.03 -21.22 16.32
CA GLU A 250 0.27 -22.57 15.78
C GLU A 250 0.86 -22.48 14.38
N ASN A 251 0.29 -21.63 13.52
CA ASN A 251 0.79 -21.40 12.16
C ASN A 251 2.23 -20.88 12.19
N PHE A 252 2.55 -19.93 13.07
CA PHE A 252 3.92 -19.45 13.29
C PHE A 252 4.86 -20.59 13.70
N TRP A 253 4.44 -21.43 14.66
CA TRP A 253 5.25 -22.57 15.09
C TRP A 253 5.51 -23.56 13.96
N ASN A 254 4.50 -23.84 13.13
CA ASN A 254 4.63 -24.71 11.97
C ASN A 254 5.61 -24.17 10.92
N VAL A 255 5.69 -22.84 10.75
CA VAL A 255 6.71 -22.21 9.91
C VAL A 255 8.10 -22.43 10.51
N CYS A 256 8.30 -22.07 11.78
CA CYS A 256 9.58 -22.23 12.47
C CYS A 256 10.08 -23.69 12.46
N HIS A 257 9.18 -24.65 12.67
CA HIS A 257 9.52 -26.08 12.66
C HIS A 257 10.03 -26.52 11.28
N ARG A 258 9.36 -26.10 10.20
CA ARG A 258 9.76 -26.41 8.82
C ARG A 258 11.12 -25.82 8.42
N ILE A 259 11.48 -24.67 8.96
CA ILE A 259 12.79 -24.06 8.70
C ILE A 259 13.89 -24.80 9.45
N LYS A 260 13.64 -25.19 10.70
CA LYS A 260 14.62 -25.94 11.51
C LYS A 260 14.94 -27.32 10.93
N THR A 261 14.02 -27.92 10.18
CA THR A 261 14.18 -29.25 9.59
C THR A 261 14.71 -29.23 8.15
N ARG A 262 14.95 -28.05 7.56
CA ARG A 262 15.68 -27.88 6.30
C ARG A 262 17.18 -27.82 6.56
#